data_AF-A0A955BVP3-F1
#
_entry.id   AF-A0A955BVP3-F1
#
_cell.length_a   1.000
_cell.length_b   1.000
_cell.length_c   1.000
_cell.angle_alpha   90.00
_cell.angle_beta   90.00
_cell.angle_gamma   90.00
#
_symmetry.space_group_name_H-M   'P 1'
#
loop_
_entity.id
_entity.type
_entity.pdbx_description
1 polymer ?
#
loop_
_entity_poly.entity_id
_entity_poly.type
_entity_poly.pdbx_seq_one_letter_code
_entity_poly.pdbx_strand_id
1 'polypeptide(L)'
;MNRASLRCFFLLCGLHGGLSAAAQDIGAEAAAETGQVSVEQVQQLLTAAEAATDVDPEIKKQASELCRAALAHLQLAKELAARTEKWGQDAQTAQQRVDEIKHKIEEFDSEPHTIDPRLSLSELEQELAKQEADLATRKKQLATVEAEPQQRAQRRKEVRNSLVAIADRDADVQDRLNNPPADEHPLLARARGLELAARQVVLRQETPALNSELAKYDAEDATDLVRLQRDLRTRRVAASQKRLELLKDRMKDARAAAARESVRKAQDEMISTIPTLKAYAEQNRALAETSQEIAKKLDAAEKDLKAAQDVHEELQRQFNQTRSKEEIVGLTSSIGAMLRKQRTTLPDEAERRRQVRARQPVISHVQFEYMDYDEQRQRLGN
;
A
#
# COMPACT_ATOMS: atom_id res chain seq x y z
N MET A 1 64.49 5.63 -20.80
CA MET A 1 63.95 6.96 -21.16
C MET A 1 63.05 7.41 -20.01
N ASN A 2 63.52 8.28 -19.11
CA ASN A 2 63.43 9.76 -19.15
C ASN A 2 62.00 10.24 -19.41
N ARG A 3 61.36 11.18 -18.69
CA ARG A 3 61.62 12.14 -17.60
C ARG A 3 60.20 12.63 -17.17
N ALA A 4 59.84 12.76 -15.89
CA ALA A 4 60.01 13.95 -15.04
C ALA A 4 59.53 15.29 -15.63
N SER A 5 58.52 15.93 -14.98
CA SER A 5 58.45 17.36 -14.59
C SER A 5 56.99 17.82 -14.37
N LEU A 6 56.59 18.23 -13.15
CA LEU A 6 56.65 19.60 -12.56
C LEU A 6 55.59 20.54 -13.18
N ARG A 7 54.86 21.44 -12.51
CA ARG A 7 54.71 21.94 -11.12
C ARG A 7 53.66 23.07 -11.23
N CYS A 8 52.88 23.36 -10.17
CA CYS A 8 52.61 24.69 -9.59
C CYS A 8 51.32 24.63 -8.73
N PHE A 9 51.39 24.63 -7.40
CA PHE A 9 51.59 25.75 -6.46
C PHE A 9 50.35 26.65 -6.30
N PHE A 10 49.60 26.43 -5.22
CA PHE A 10 49.11 27.52 -4.37
C PHE A 10 49.04 27.02 -2.92
N LEU A 11 49.99 27.52 -2.13
CA LEU A 11 49.96 27.55 -0.68
C LEU A 11 49.03 28.68 -0.25
N LEU A 12 48.15 28.43 0.72
CA LEU A 12 47.77 29.45 1.69
C LEU A 12 47.49 28.78 3.03
N CYS A 13 48.44 28.96 3.94
CA CYS A 13 48.35 28.62 5.35
C CYS A 13 47.28 29.47 6.04
N GLY A 14 46.43 28.83 6.83
CA GLY A 14 45.55 29.48 7.81
C GLY A 14 45.46 28.59 9.04
N LEU A 15 45.90 29.14 10.18
CA LEU A 15 46.04 28.53 11.49
C LEU A 15 44.85 27.64 11.90
N HIS A 16 45.10 26.37 12.22
CA HIS A 16 44.20 25.57 13.05
C HIS A 16 44.71 25.59 14.50
N GLY A 17 44.30 26.63 15.22
CA GLY A 17 44.32 26.68 16.68
C GLY A 17 43.12 25.90 17.24
N GLY A 18 43.30 25.31 18.41
CA GLY A 18 42.43 24.28 18.97
C GLY A 18 41.08 24.75 19.52
N LEU A 19 40.43 23.78 20.16
CA LEU A 19 39.16 23.82 20.90
C LEU A 19 37.88 23.79 20.06
N SER A 20 37.35 22.58 19.88
CA SER A 20 35.90 22.38 19.96
C SER A 20 35.62 21.01 20.58
N ALA A 21 35.76 20.98 21.91
CA ALA A 21 35.15 19.99 22.78
C ALA A 21 34.20 20.76 23.71
N ALA A 22 33.17 21.36 23.11
CA ALA A 22 32.12 22.11 23.81
C ALA A 22 30.89 22.23 22.90
N ALA A 23 30.31 21.08 22.52
CA ALA A 23 29.04 21.05 21.77
C ALA A 23 28.10 19.92 22.24
N GLN A 24 28.39 19.30 23.39
CA GLN A 24 27.55 18.23 23.95
C GLN A 24 26.85 18.62 25.26
N ASP A 25 27.06 19.82 25.80
CA ASP A 25 26.53 20.21 27.11
C ASP A 25 25.38 21.24 27.06
N ILE A 26 25.14 21.86 25.90
CA ILE A 26 24.10 22.91 25.76
C ILE A 26 22.69 22.30 25.62
N GLY A 27 22.59 20.99 25.38
CA GLY A 27 21.31 20.27 25.26
C GLY A 27 20.76 19.68 26.56
N ALA A 28 21.59 19.56 27.61
CA ALA A 28 21.19 19.00 28.90
C ALA A 28 20.71 20.06 29.89
N GLU A 29 21.24 21.30 29.78
CA GLU A 29 21.00 22.35 30.76
C GLU A 29 19.77 23.24 30.43
N ALA A 30 19.23 23.15 29.21
CA ALA A 30 17.97 23.82 28.83
C ALA A 30 16.71 23.06 29.26
N ALA A 31 16.85 21.81 29.74
CA ALA A 31 15.72 20.99 30.22
C ALA A 31 15.40 21.20 31.71
N ALA A 32 16.22 21.96 32.45
CA ALA A 32 16.13 22.10 33.90
C ALA A 32 15.22 23.25 34.39
N GLU A 33 14.68 24.11 33.51
CA GLU A 33 13.92 25.31 33.91
C GLU A 33 12.41 25.28 33.59
N THR A 34 11.81 24.10 33.42
CA THR A 34 10.36 23.96 33.61
C THR A 34 10.13 22.78 34.53
N GLY A 35 9.26 22.90 35.52
CA GLY A 35 8.91 21.82 36.46
C GLY A 35 8.16 20.65 35.80
N GLN A 36 8.65 20.16 34.66
CA GLN A 36 8.13 19.03 33.91
C GLN A 36 8.70 17.74 34.50
N VAL A 37 7.82 16.75 34.66
CA VAL A 37 8.20 15.41 35.13
C VAL A 37 9.14 14.75 34.12
N SER A 38 10.29 14.29 34.62
CA SER A 38 11.30 13.60 33.80
C SER A 38 11.15 12.08 33.86
N VAL A 39 11.60 11.38 32.81
CA VAL A 39 11.60 9.91 32.77
C VAL A 39 12.42 9.35 33.92
N GLU A 40 13.57 9.97 34.19
CA GLU A 40 14.50 9.60 35.25
C GLU A 40 13.84 9.70 36.64
N GLN A 41 13.08 10.76 36.90
CA GLN A 41 12.35 10.96 38.16
C GLN A 41 11.32 9.85 38.40
N VAL A 42 10.55 9.49 37.36
CA VAL A 42 9.55 8.41 37.44
C VAL A 42 10.23 7.05 37.65
N GLN A 43 11.34 6.82 36.95
CA GLN A 43 12.05 5.54 37.00
C GLN A 43 12.77 5.34 38.35
N GLN A 44 13.29 6.41 38.95
CA GLN A 44 13.81 6.40 40.32
C GLN A 44 12.73 6.09 41.36
N LEU A 45 11.51 6.62 41.19
CA LEU A 45 10.41 6.30 42.10
C LEU A 45 9.94 4.85 41.93
N LEU A 46 9.88 4.36 40.70
CA LEU A 46 9.53 2.97 40.39
C LEU A 46 10.50 1.99 41.07
N THR A 47 11.82 2.21 40.93
CA THR A 47 12.83 1.36 41.56
C THR A 47 12.77 1.45 43.09
N ALA A 48 12.56 2.65 43.65
CA ALA A 48 12.38 2.83 45.08
C ALA A 48 11.13 2.13 45.63
N ALA A 49 10.02 2.15 44.90
CA ALA A 49 8.78 1.46 45.26
C ALA A 49 8.96 -0.07 45.24
N GLU A 50 9.66 -0.61 44.24
CA GLU A 50 9.92 -2.04 44.11
C GLU A 50 10.94 -2.55 45.14
N ALA A 51 11.91 -1.73 45.53
CA ALA A 51 12.93 -2.07 46.52
C ALA A 51 12.50 -1.86 47.98
N ALA A 52 11.42 -1.11 48.22
CA ALA A 52 10.93 -0.89 49.58
C ALA A 52 10.59 -2.22 50.25
N THR A 53 11.10 -2.49 51.45
CA THR A 53 10.72 -3.67 52.25
C THR A 53 9.60 -3.34 53.24
N ASP A 54 9.54 -2.08 53.68
CA ASP A 54 8.79 -1.65 54.86
C ASP A 54 7.40 -1.08 54.54
N VAL A 55 6.96 -1.24 53.29
CA VAL A 55 5.68 -0.76 52.78
C VAL A 55 4.76 -1.96 52.50
N ASP A 56 3.45 -1.76 52.65
CA ASP A 56 2.45 -2.77 52.32
C ASP A 56 2.57 -3.22 50.84
N PRO A 57 2.49 -4.53 50.52
CA PRO A 57 2.61 -5.03 49.15
C PRO A 57 1.61 -4.44 48.15
N GLU A 58 0.38 -4.13 48.57
CA GLU A 58 -0.64 -3.54 47.72
C GLU A 58 -0.30 -2.08 47.38
N ILE A 59 0.21 -1.32 48.35
CA ILE A 59 0.71 0.06 48.15
C ILE A 59 1.88 0.07 47.15
N LYS A 60 2.81 -0.88 47.27
CA LYS A 60 3.93 -1.00 46.30
C LYS A 60 3.41 -1.27 44.90
N LYS A 61 2.50 -2.22 44.75
CA LYS A 61 1.91 -2.59 43.46
C LYS A 61 1.24 -1.39 42.79
N GLN A 62 0.38 -0.68 43.51
CA GLN A 62 -0.31 0.50 43.00
C GLN A 62 0.65 1.64 42.64
N ALA A 63 1.68 1.90 43.46
CA ALA A 63 2.69 2.91 43.16
C ALA A 63 3.50 2.55 41.90
N SER A 64 3.87 1.27 41.72
CA SER A 64 4.56 0.80 40.51
C SER A 64 3.68 0.88 39.27
N GLU A 65 2.38 0.58 39.37
CA GLU A 65 1.42 0.72 38.26
C GLU A 65 1.28 2.18 37.82
N LEU A 66 1.14 3.11 38.77
CA LEU A 66 1.11 4.55 38.49
C LEU A 66 2.41 5.05 37.84
N CYS A 67 3.57 4.61 38.33
CA CYS A 67 4.85 4.96 37.71
C CYS A 67 4.97 4.40 36.27
N ARG A 68 4.52 3.17 36.02
CA ARG A 68 4.53 2.59 34.66
C ARG A 68 3.57 3.33 33.72
N ALA A 69 2.40 3.74 34.21
CA ALA A 69 1.48 4.58 33.46
C ALA A 69 2.11 5.95 33.13
N ALA A 70 2.78 6.59 34.09
CA ALA A 70 3.50 7.83 33.89
C ALA A 70 4.59 7.70 32.80
N LEU A 71 5.38 6.61 32.80
CA LEU A 71 6.37 6.33 31.75
C LEU A 71 5.71 6.17 30.37
N ALA A 72 4.58 5.47 30.28
CA ALA A 72 3.84 5.32 29.04
C ALA A 72 3.30 6.68 28.53
N HIS A 73 2.84 7.55 29.42
CA HIS A 73 2.43 8.91 29.07
C HIS A 73 3.60 9.74 28.54
N LEU A 74 4.77 9.70 29.19
CA LEU A 74 5.95 10.42 28.69
C LEU A 74 6.41 9.90 27.31
N GLN A 75 6.31 8.60 27.06
CA GLN A 75 6.59 8.03 25.74
C GLN A 75 5.58 8.50 24.69
N LEU A 76 4.28 8.50 25.01
CA LEU A 76 3.24 9.02 24.12
C LEU A 76 3.44 10.51 23.81
N ALA A 77 3.83 11.31 24.80
CA ALA A 77 4.13 12.73 24.59
C ALA A 77 5.30 12.93 23.60
N LYS A 78 6.35 12.10 23.68
CA LYS A 78 7.46 12.11 22.70
C LYS A 78 6.96 11.74 21.30
N GLU A 79 6.09 10.75 21.18
CA GLU A 79 5.50 10.34 19.90
C GLU A 79 4.63 11.45 19.30
N LEU A 80 3.83 12.14 20.11
CA LEU A 80 3.02 13.29 19.68
C LEU A 80 3.88 14.46 19.21
N ALA A 81 4.97 14.77 19.93
CA ALA A 81 5.94 15.78 19.51
C ALA A 81 6.59 15.41 18.16
N ALA A 82 7.02 14.15 17.98
CA ALA A 82 7.58 13.68 16.72
C ALA A 82 6.57 13.73 15.56
N ARG A 83 5.30 13.40 15.82
CA ARG A 83 4.21 13.54 14.84
C ARG A 83 3.97 15.00 14.48
N THR A 84 4.02 15.90 15.45
CA THR A 84 3.86 17.34 15.23
C THR A 84 4.91 17.84 14.24
N GLU A 85 6.18 17.50 14.47
CA GLU A 85 7.27 17.87 13.58
C GLU A 85 7.08 17.28 12.18
N LYS A 86 6.78 15.98 12.09
CA LYS A 86 6.55 15.31 10.81
C LYS A 86 5.41 15.94 10.01
N TRP A 87 4.26 16.19 10.63
CA TRP A 87 3.13 16.82 9.95
C TRP A 87 3.40 18.27 9.60
N GLY A 88 4.15 18.99 10.43
CA GLY A 88 4.66 20.33 10.09
C GLY A 88 5.53 20.30 8.83
N GLN A 89 6.45 19.35 8.72
CA GLN A 89 7.28 19.15 7.52
C GLN A 89 6.44 18.74 6.30
N ASP A 90 5.48 17.83 6.46
CA ASP A 90 4.57 17.45 5.38
C ASP A 90 3.80 18.68 4.86
N ALA A 91 3.29 19.54 5.77
CA ALA A 91 2.59 20.76 5.41
C ALA A 91 3.49 21.71 4.60
N GLN A 92 4.71 21.95 5.06
CA GLN A 92 5.68 22.83 4.39
C GLN A 92 6.13 22.31 3.03
N THR A 93 6.26 20.99 2.88
CA THR A 93 6.75 20.32 1.65
C THR A 93 5.63 19.92 0.70
N ALA A 94 4.37 20.32 0.94
CA ALA A 94 3.22 19.94 0.11
C ALA A 94 3.44 20.29 -1.38
N GLN A 95 3.93 21.50 -1.68
CA GLN A 95 4.20 21.93 -3.04
C GLN A 95 5.33 21.13 -3.70
N GLN A 96 6.42 20.86 -2.97
CA GLN A 96 7.54 20.05 -3.48
C GLN A 96 7.06 18.64 -3.87
N ARG A 97 6.21 18.03 -3.03
CA ARG A 97 5.59 16.72 -3.30
C ARG A 97 4.67 16.76 -4.53
N VAL A 98 3.96 17.86 -4.77
CA VAL A 98 3.19 18.07 -6.01
C VAL A 98 4.11 18.09 -7.23
N ASP A 99 5.22 18.82 -7.17
CA ASP A 99 6.14 18.95 -8.29
C ASP A 99 6.83 17.61 -8.60
N GLU A 100 7.20 16.83 -7.58
CA GLU A 100 7.66 15.45 -7.77
C GLU A 100 6.62 14.56 -8.45
N ILE A 101 5.34 14.70 -8.11
CA ILE A 101 4.28 13.89 -8.74
C ILE A 101 4.09 14.31 -10.19
N LYS A 102 4.14 15.61 -10.49
CA LYS A 102 4.08 16.10 -11.88
C LYS A 102 5.23 15.54 -12.71
N HIS A 103 6.45 15.59 -12.18
CA HIS A 103 7.62 14.98 -12.83
C HIS A 103 7.41 13.47 -13.07
N LYS A 104 6.92 12.74 -12.05
CA LYS A 104 6.60 11.31 -12.19
C LYS A 104 5.51 11.04 -13.23
N ILE A 105 4.58 11.97 -13.46
CA ILE A 105 3.57 11.86 -14.52
C ILE A 105 4.22 12.09 -15.89
N GLU A 106 5.08 13.11 -16.03
CA GLU A 106 5.78 13.43 -17.27
C GLU A 106 6.72 12.29 -17.69
N GLU A 107 7.55 11.78 -16.76
CA GLU A 107 8.40 10.62 -16.99
C GLU A 107 7.56 9.42 -17.44
N PHE A 108 6.46 9.15 -16.74
CA PHE A 108 5.60 8.01 -17.04
C PHE A 108 4.92 8.12 -18.40
N ASP A 109 4.44 9.30 -18.78
CA ASP A 109 3.81 9.54 -20.08
C ASP A 109 4.84 9.40 -21.24
N SER A 110 6.14 9.56 -20.95
CA SER A 110 7.22 9.42 -21.94
C SER A 110 7.74 7.98 -22.12
N GLU A 111 7.42 7.05 -21.22
CA GLU A 111 7.92 5.67 -21.28
C GLU A 111 7.19 4.85 -22.37
N PRO A 112 7.90 4.29 -23.37
CA PRO A 112 7.28 3.46 -24.39
C PRO A 112 6.74 2.15 -23.78
N HIS A 113 5.43 1.92 -23.95
CA HIS A 113 4.77 0.69 -23.50
C HIS A 113 4.85 -0.39 -24.58
N THR A 114 6.04 -0.97 -24.78
CA THR A 114 6.28 -2.04 -25.76
C THR A 114 6.62 -3.37 -25.09
N ILE A 115 6.14 -4.47 -25.67
CA ILE A 115 6.56 -5.84 -25.33
C ILE A 115 7.74 -6.20 -26.25
N ASP A 116 8.83 -6.78 -25.70
CA ASP A 116 9.95 -7.22 -26.55
C ASP A 116 9.44 -8.33 -27.50
N PRO A 117 9.56 -8.15 -28.82
CA PRO A 117 9.05 -9.12 -29.79
C PRO A 117 9.77 -10.47 -29.74
N ARG A 118 10.96 -10.55 -29.13
CA ARG A 118 11.82 -11.75 -29.09
C ARG A 118 11.50 -12.72 -27.95
N LEU A 119 10.61 -12.35 -27.03
CA LEU A 119 10.24 -13.23 -25.92
C LEU A 119 9.61 -14.53 -26.43
N SER A 120 10.07 -15.65 -25.89
CA SER A 120 9.48 -16.97 -26.09
C SER A 120 8.14 -17.09 -25.37
N LEU A 121 7.34 -18.12 -25.73
CA LEU A 121 6.03 -18.33 -25.10
C LEU A 121 6.12 -18.48 -23.58
N SER A 122 7.13 -19.21 -23.08
CA SER A 122 7.38 -19.40 -21.65
C SER A 122 7.72 -18.07 -20.95
N GLU A 123 8.57 -17.24 -21.57
CA GLU A 123 8.92 -15.91 -21.02
C GLU A 123 7.73 -14.96 -21.04
N LEU A 124 6.86 -15.03 -22.06
CA LEU A 124 5.62 -14.25 -22.11
C LEU A 124 4.64 -14.66 -21.01
N GLU A 125 4.52 -15.97 -20.71
CA GLU A 125 3.67 -16.48 -19.61
C GLU A 125 4.19 -16.04 -18.23
N GLN A 126 5.51 -16.04 -18.03
CA GLN A 126 6.12 -15.51 -16.80
C GLN A 126 5.90 -14.00 -16.65
N GLU A 127 6.07 -13.22 -17.72
CA GLU A 127 5.81 -11.79 -17.71
C GLU A 127 4.31 -11.50 -17.47
N LEU A 128 3.40 -12.35 -17.96
CA LEU A 128 1.96 -12.22 -17.73
C LEU A 128 1.64 -12.32 -16.24
N ALA A 129 2.10 -13.38 -15.58
CA ALA A 129 1.88 -13.57 -14.15
C ALA A 129 2.44 -12.41 -13.31
N LYS A 130 3.61 -11.90 -13.69
CA LYS A 130 4.23 -10.73 -13.04
C LYS A 130 3.39 -9.46 -13.21
N GLN A 131 2.95 -9.17 -14.44
CA GLN A 131 2.15 -7.97 -14.73
C GLN A 131 0.76 -8.02 -14.06
N GLU A 132 0.16 -9.21 -13.92
CA GLU A 132 -1.10 -9.38 -13.19
C GLU A 132 -0.95 -9.09 -11.69
N ALA A 133 0.12 -9.59 -11.06
CA ALA A 133 0.43 -9.30 -9.66
C ALA A 133 0.72 -7.80 -9.43
N ASP A 134 1.46 -7.17 -10.35
CA ASP A 134 1.73 -5.73 -10.32
C ASP A 134 0.45 -4.92 -10.50
N LEU A 135 -0.44 -5.33 -11.41
CA LEU A 135 -1.74 -4.68 -11.62
C LEU A 135 -2.62 -4.76 -10.36
N ALA A 136 -2.68 -5.93 -9.71
CA ALA A 136 -3.43 -6.10 -8.46
C ALA A 136 -2.89 -5.17 -7.36
N THR A 137 -1.57 -5.07 -7.23
CA THR A 137 -0.91 -4.16 -6.28
C THR A 137 -1.24 -2.69 -6.60
N ARG A 138 -1.20 -2.30 -7.87
CA ARG A 138 -1.53 -0.93 -8.32
C ARG A 138 -3.00 -0.59 -8.11
N LYS A 139 -3.92 -1.52 -8.37
CA LYS A 139 -5.36 -1.36 -8.06
C LYS A 139 -5.59 -1.16 -6.57
N LYS A 140 -4.90 -1.91 -5.70
CA LYS A 140 -4.96 -1.71 -4.24
C LYS A 140 -4.47 -0.32 -3.83
N GLN A 141 -3.34 0.14 -4.40
CA GLN A 141 -2.81 1.49 -4.13
C GLN A 141 -3.78 2.58 -4.59
N LEU A 142 -4.42 2.43 -5.76
CA LEU A 142 -5.43 3.36 -6.23
C LEU A 142 -6.62 3.43 -5.26
N ALA A 143 -7.14 2.27 -4.84
CA ALA A 143 -8.25 2.21 -3.88
C ALA A 143 -7.93 2.91 -2.54
N THR A 144 -6.68 2.81 -2.06
CA THR A 144 -6.23 3.54 -0.86
C THR A 144 -6.30 5.06 -1.05
N VAL A 145 -5.84 5.58 -2.20
CA VAL A 145 -5.87 7.03 -2.48
C VAL A 145 -7.30 7.51 -2.74
N GLU A 146 -8.16 6.68 -3.36
CA GLU A 146 -9.57 7.02 -3.57
C GLU A 146 -10.38 7.07 -2.27
N ALA A 147 -10.03 6.25 -1.27
CA ALA A 147 -10.67 6.27 0.05
C ALA A 147 -10.18 7.43 0.93
N GLU A 148 -9.04 8.04 0.61
CA GLU A 148 -8.37 9.05 1.44
C GLU A 148 -9.26 10.26 1.75
N PRO A 149 -10.00 10.88 0.79
CA PRO A 149 -10.81 12.05 1.10
C PRO A 149 -11.92 11.78 2.12
N GLN A 150 -12.54 10.59 2.07
CA GLN A 150 -13.56 10.19 3.03
C GLN A 150 -12.95 9.94 4.42
N GLN A 151 -11.81 9.25 4.47
CA GLN A 151 -11.06 9.03 5.71
C GLN A 151 -10.61 10.35 6.33
N ARG A 152 -10.11 11.28 5.53
CA ARG A 152 -9.71 12.63 5.93
C ARG A 152 -10.89 13.42 6.50
N ALA A 153 -12.06 13.38 5.86
CA ALA A 153 -13.24 14.08 6.35
C ALA A 153 -13.69 13.56 7.74
N GLN A 154 -13.74 12.24 7.90
CA GLN A 154 -14.06 11.61 9.19
C GLN A 154 -13.00 11.95 10.25
N ARG A 155 -11.73 11.87 9.89
CA ARG A 155 -10.61 12.20 10.79
C ARG A 155 -10.65 13.65 11.23
N ARG A 156 -10.88 14.61 10.32
CA ARG A 156 -11.03 16.04 10.67
C ARG A 156 -12.15 16.28 11.69
N LYS A 157 -13.26 15.55 11.60
CA LYS A 157 -14.35 15.62 12.60
C LYS A 157 -13.90 15.10 13.96
N GLU A 158 -13.23 13.96 14.00
CA GLU A 158 -12.67 13.39 15.24
C GLU A 158 -11.66 14.33 15.87
N VAL A 159 -10.74 14.89 15.08
CA VAL A 159 -9.73 15.84 15.56
C VAL A 159 -10.39 17.07 16.21
N ARG A 160 -11.42 17.65 15.58
CA ARG A 160 -12.16 18.79 16.16
C ARG A 160 -12.83 18.44 17.48
N ASN A 161 -13.45 17.27 17.58
CA ASN A 161 -14.05 16.81 18.82
C ASN A 161 -12.99 16.61 19.92
N SER A 162 -11.85 16.01 19.58
CA SER A 162 -10.74 15.82 20.51
C SER A 162 -10.18 17.14 21.01
N LEU A 163 -9.98 18.13 20.13
CA LEU A 163 -9.48 19.46 20.49
C LEU A 163 -10.37 20.16 21.52
N VAL A 164 -11.69 20.08 21.37
CA VAL A 164 -12.64 20.61 22.37
C VAL A 164 -12.50 19.87 23.70
N ALA A 165 -12.41 18.54 23.65
CA ALA A 165 -12.32 17.71 24.85
C ALA A 165 -10.96 17.77 25.58
N ILE A 166 -9.91 18.33 24.98
CA ILE A 166 -8.60 18.46 25.66
C ILE A 166 -8.68 19.47 26.80
N ALA A 167 -9.40 20.58 26.63
CA ALA A 167 -9.53 21.60 27.66
C ALA A 167 -10.18 21.05 28.95
N ASP A 168 -11.26 20.29 28.81
CA ASP A 168 -11.94 19.65 29.94
C ASP A 168 -11.05 18.61 30.62
N ARG A 169 -10.29 17.83 29.83
CA ARG A 169 -9.33 16.84 30.35
C ARG A 169 -8.17 17.49 31.09
N ASP A 170 -7.66 18.62 30.61
CA ASP A 170 -6.57 19.35 31.27
C ASP A 170 -7.05 19.97 32.58
N ALA A 171 -8.26 20.52 32.61
CA ALA A 171 -8.90 21.03 33.82
C ALA A 171 -9.08 19.92 34.89
N ASP A 172 -9.60 18.75 34.52
CA ASP A 172 -9.74 17.60 35.44
C ASP A 172 -8.39 17.15 36.01
N VAL A 173 -7.34 17.09 35.19
CA VAL A 173 -5.99 16.74 35.65
C VAL A 173 -5.43 17.81 36.59
N GLN A 174 -5.63 19.09 36.26
CA GLN A 174 -5.18 20.20 37.10
C GLN A 174 -5.90 20.23 38.46
N ASP A 175 -7.20 19.97 38.48
CA ASP A 175 -7.99 19.90 39.71
C ASP A 175 -7.52 18.76 40.63
N ARG A 176 -7.20 17.59 40.05
CA ARG A 176 -6.65 16.45 40.82
C ARG A 176 -5.24 16.70 41.34
N LEU A 177 -4.43 17.46 40.61
CA LEU A 177 -3.10 17.89 41.07
C LEU A 177 -3.21 18.90 42.23
N ASN A 178 -4.18 19.81 42.17
CA ASN A 178 -4.39 20.83 43.19
C ASN A 178 -5.09 20.29 44.45
N ASN A 179 -5.90 19.23 44.31
CA ASN A 179 -6.68 18.64 45.40
C ASN A 179 -6.31 17.16 45.63
N PRO A 180 -5.10 16.86 46.11
CA PRO A 180 -4.68 15.48 46.39
C PRO A 180 -5.46 14.91 47.59
N PRO A 181 -5.71 13.58 47.64
CA PRO A 181 -6.36 12.96 48.80
C PRO A 181 -5.54 13.09 50.07
N ALA A 182 -6.19 13.53 51.16
CA ALA A 182 -5.53 13.88 52.42
C ALA A 182 -4.95 12.67 53.20
N ASP A 183 -5.58 11.50 53.07
CA ASP A 183 -5.23 10.30 53.85
C ASP A 183 -4.44 9.26 53.03
N GLU A 184 -3.73 9.71 51.99
CA GLU A 184 -2.97 8.82 51.12
C GLU A 184 -1.54 8.55 51.62
N HIS A 185 -1.09 7.29 51.48
CA HIS A 185 0.29 6.92 51.78
C HIS A 185 1.30 7.73 50.94
N PRO A 186 2.40 8.27 51.52
CA PRO A 186 3.32 9.19 50.82
C PRO A 186 3.88 8.65 49.49
N LEU A 187 4.16 7.34 49.41
CA LEU A 187 4.62 6.70 48.18
C LEU A 187 3.57 6.77 47.06
N LEU A 188 2.30 6.55 47.38
CA LEU A 188 1.19 6.61 46.42
C LEU A 188 0.92 8.05 46.01
N ALA A 189 0.92 8.99 46.96
CA ALA A 189 0.75 10.41 46.69
C ALA A 189 1.81 10.91 45.68
N ARG A 190 3.08 10.51 45.87
CA ARG A 190 4.16 10.86 44.96
C ARG A 190 4.00 10.21 43.58
N ALA A 191 3.66 8.92 43.53
CA ALA A 191 3.47 8.20 42.27
C ALA A 191 2.29 8.76 41.46
N ARG A 192 1.18 9.09 42.13
CA ARG A 192 0.02 9.76 41.53
C ARG A 192 0.37 11.15 41.01
N GLY A 193 1.10 11.95 41.80
CA GLY A 193 1.54 13.27 41.36
C GLY A 193 2.36 13.21 40.07
N LEU A 194 3.28 12.24 39.97
CA LEU A 194 4.07 12.02 38.76
C LEU A 194 3.23 11.54 37.57
N GLU A 195 2.26 10.64 37.79
CA GLU A 195 1.35 10.17 36.74
C GLU A 195 0.49 11.31 36.19
N LEU A 196 -0.15 12.08 37.06
CA LEU A 196 -1.00 13.21 36.66
C LEU A 196 -0.19 14.28 35.91
N ALA A 197 1.01 14.59 36.38
CA ALA A 197 1.88 15.55 35.70
C ALA A 197 2.39 15.00 34.35
N ALA A 198 2.72 13.71 34.23
CA ALA A 198 3.04 13.08 32.95
C ALA A 198 1.84 13.11 31.97
N ARG A 199 0.63 12.89 32.48
CA ARG A 199 -0.61 13.02 31.70
C ARG A 199 -0.84 14.45 31.22
N GLN A 200 -0.52 15.46 32.05
CA GLN A 200 -0.56 16.86 31.64
C GLN A 200 0.41 17.15 30.48
N VAL A 201 1.61 16.56 30.51
CA VAL A 201 2.57 16.68 29.38
C VAL A 201 1.98 16.10 28.09
N VAL A 202 1.28 14.96 28.15
CA VAL A 202 0.58 14.40 26.97
C VAL A 202 -0.46 15.38 26.43
N LEU A 203 -1.33 15.91 27.27
CA LEU A 203 -2.40 16.84 26.84
C LEU A 203 -1.84 18.11 26.20
N ARG A 204 -0.72 18.63 26.74
CA ARG A 204 0.00 19.77 26.16
C ARG A 204 0.59 19.46 24.78
N GLN A 205 1.01 18.22 24.52
CA GLN A 205 1.53 17.78 23.21
C GLN A 205 0.43 17.35 22.24
N GLU A 206 -0.75 16.94 22.73
CA GLU A 206 -1.86 16.49 21.90
C GLU A 206 -2.41 17.62 21.03
N THR A 207 -2.55 18.83 21.59
CA THR A 207 -3.04 20.01 20.86
C THR A 207 -2.18 20.40 19.65
N PRO A 208 -0.85 20.64 19.77
CA PRO A 208 -0.01 20.97 18.63
C PRO A 208 0.07 19.82 17.61
N ALA A 209 0.04 18.57 18.05
CA ALA A 209 -0.03 17.42 17.15
C ALA A 209 -1.31 17.44 16.31
N LEU A 210 -2.48 17.60 16.94
CA LEU A 210 -3.76 17.65 16.23
C LEU A 210 -3.85 18.87 15.29
N ASN A 211 -3.34 20.03 15.70
CA ASN A 211 -3.33 21.22 14.86
C ASN A 211 -2.39 21.09 13.64
N SER A 212 -1.22 20.47 13.82
CA SER A 212 -0.30 20.20 12.70
C SER A 212 -0.87 19.13 11.75
N GLU A 213 -1.64 18.16 12.24
CA GLU A 213 -2.39 17.22 11.39
C GLU A 213 -3.38 17.97 10.48
N LEU A 214 -4.15 18.92 11.05
CA LEU A 214 -5.07 19.75 10.28
C LEU A 214 -4.34 20.65 9.28
N ALA A 215 -3.25 21.30 9.71
CA ALA A 215 -2.45 22.17 8.85
C ALA A 215 -1.85 21.40 7.66
N LYS A 216 -1.40 20.16 7.88
CA LYS A 216 -0.99 19.26 6.80
C LYS A 216 -2.13 19.05 5.80
N TYR A 217 -3.32 18.68 6.27
CA TYR A 217 -4.44 18.44 5.37
C TYR A 217 -4.82 19.71 4.59
N ASP A 218 -4.82 20.87 5.24
CA ASP A 218 -5.12 22.15 4.60
C ASP A 218 -4.08 22.50 3.52
N ALA A 219 -2.79 22.26 3.79
CA ALA A 219 -1.72 22.46 2.81
C ALA A 219 -1.82 21.49 1.61
N GLU A 220 -2.18 20.22 1.87
CA GLU A 220 -2.38 19.22 0.81
C GLU A 220 -3.63 19.50 -0.03
N ASP A 221 -4.71 20.00 0.59
CA ASP A 221 -5.91 20.43 -0.12
C ASP A 221 -5.65 21.68 -0.97
N ALA A 222 -4.91 22.66 -0.43
CA ALA A 222 -4.54 23.90 -1.14
C ALA A 222 -3.68 23.65 -2.40
N THR A 223 -2.95 22.53 -2.41
CA THR A 223 -2.05 22.14 -3.51
C THR A 223 -2.63 21.04 -4.40
N ASP A 224 -3.87 20.61 -4.17
CA ASP A 224 -4.51 19.51 -4.91
C ASP A 224 -3.72 18.17 -4.86
N LEU A 225 -2.90 17.96 -3.82
CA LEU A 225 -1.94 16.86 -3.77
C LEU A 225 -2.61 15.49 -3.92
N VAL A 226 -3.69 15.24 -3.19
CA VAL A 226 -4.42 13.95 -3.22
C VAL A 226 -5.03 13.69 -4.60
N ARG A 227 -5.55 14.73 -5.25
CA ARG A 227 -6.09 14.63 -6.61
C ARG A 227 -5.01 14.21 -7.59
N LEU A 228 -3.83 14.86 -7.54
CA LEU A 228 -2.70 14.50 -8.39
C LEU A 228 -2.16 13.09 -8.11
N GLN A 229 -2.11 12.68 -6.85
CA GLN A 229 -1.77 11.30 -6.48
C GLN A 229 -2.74 10.31 -7.12
N ARG A 230 -4.05 10.56 -7.03
CA ARG A 230 -5.07 9.72 -7.67
C ARG A 230 -4.82 9.65 -9.18
N ASP A 231 -4.65 10.80 -9.82
CA ASP A 231 -4.46 10.87 -11.28
C ASP A 231 -3.22 10.06 -11.73
N LEU A 232 -2.09 10.14 -11.03
CA LEU A 232 -0.91 9.31 -11.30
C LEU A 232 -1.21 7.81 -11.12
N ARG A 233 -1.93 7.42 -10.07
CA ARG A 233 -2.26 5.99 -9.83
C ARG A 233 -3.25 5.46 -10.86
N THR A 234 -4.25 6.25 -11.25
CA THR A 234 -5.19 5.91 -12.32
C THR A 234 -4.45 5.68 -13.65
N ARG A 235 -3.51 6.57 -14.02
CA ARG A 235 -2.67 6.40 -15.21
C ARG A 235 -1.85 5.11 -15.16
N ARG A 236 -1.22 4.81 -14.01
CA ARG A 236 -0.45 3.58 -13.81
C ARG A 236 -1.29 2.32 -13.95
N VAL A 237 -2.51 2.31 -13.41
CA VAL A 237 -3.44 1.18 -13.56
C VAL A 237 -3.84 1.02 -15.03
N ALA A 238 -4.21 2.11 -15.71
CA ALA A 238 -4.61 2.08 -17.11
C ALA A 238 -3.48 1.58 -18.03
N ALA A 239 -2.24 2.02 -17.80
CA ALA A 239 -1.09 1.53 -18.57
C ALA A 239 -0.78 0.06 -18.31
N SER A 240 -0.83 -0.39 -17.05
CA SER A 240 -0.65 -1.81 -16.72
C SER A 240 -1.73 -2.68 -17.37
N GLN A 241 -2.98 -2.22 -17.40
CA GLN A 241 -4.06 -2.90 -18.13
C GLN A 241 -3.76 -2.94 -19.63
N LYS A 242 -3.35 -1.82 -20.24
CA LYS A 242 -2.99 -1.78 -21.67
C LYS A 242 -1.82 -2.71 -21.99
N ARG A 243 -0.79 -2.75 -21.15
CA ARG A 243 0.37 -3.63 -21.30
C ARG A 243 -0.03 -5.10 -21.18
N LEU A 244 -0.95 -5.42 -20.27
CA LEU A 244 -1.49 -6.76 -20.12
C LEU A 244 -2.23 -7.21 -21.39
N GLU A 245 -3.05 -6.33 -21.98
CA GLU A 245 -3.73 -6.63 -23.24
C GLU A 245 -2.75 -6.84 -24.40
N LEU A 246 -1.73 -5.97 -24.54
CA LEU A 246 -0.67 -6.16 -25.55
C LEU A 246 0.09 -7.48 -25.37
N LEU A 247 0.33 -7.89 -24.12
CA LEU A 247 1.02 -9.13 -23.81
C LEU A 247 0.17 -10.35 -24.17
N LYS A 248 -1.14 -10.32 -23.86
CA LYS A 248 -2.08 -11.37 -24.25
C LYS A 248 -2.18 -11.50 -25.77
N ASP A 249 -2.28 -10.38 -26.49
CA ASP A 249 -2.29 -10.37 -27.96
C ASP A 249 -1.01 -10.98 -28.53
N ARG A 250 0.16 -10.62 -27.96
CA ARG A 250 1.45 -11.21 -28.38
C ARG A 250 1.53 -12.70 -28.09
N MET A 251 1.03 -13.15 -26.93
CA MET A 251 0.98 -14.56 -26.57
C MET A 251 0.10 -15.35 -27.53
N LYS A 252 -1.05 -14.80 -27.90
CA LYS A 252 -1.94 -15.38 -28.90
C LYS A 252 -1.23 -15.53 -30.25
N ASP A 253 -0.54 -14.49 -30.72
CA ASP A 253 0.24 -14.56 -31.96
C ASP A 253 1.37 -15.58 -31.89
N ALA A 254 2.09 -15.65 -30.76
CA ALA A 254 3.16 -16.62 -30.53
C ALA A 254 2.63 -18.06 -30.52
N ARG A 255 1.49 -18.32 -29.87
CA ARG A 255 0.81 -19.62 -29.87
C ARG A 255 0.36 -20.01 -31.28
N ALA A 256 -0.23 -19.08 -32.04
CA ALA A 256 -0.66 -19.32 -33.41
C ALA A 256 0.53 -19.62 -34.34
N ALA A 257 1.65 -18.89 -34.20
CA ALA A 257 2.87 -19.12 -34.96
C ALA A 257 3.49 -20.49 -34.64
N ALA A 258 3.60 -20.84 -33.36
CA ALA A 258 4.10 -22.14 -32.92
C ALA A 258 3.24 -23.30 -33.44
N ALA A 259 1.91 -23.16 -33.41
CA ALA A 259 1.00 -24.15 -33.97
C ALA A 259 1.18 -24.32 -35.48
N ARG A 260 1.30 -23.21 -36.25
CA ARG A 260 1.55 -23.28 -37.70
C ARG A 260 2.88 -23.92 -38.04
N GLU A 261 3.93 -23.59 -37.29
CA GLU A 261 5.26 -24.18 -37.50
C GLU A 261 5.25 -25.68 -37.19
N SER A 262 4.53 -26.11 -36.15
CA SER A 262 4.33 -27.53 -35.82
C SER A 262 3.60 -28.28 -36.95
N VAL A 263 2.48 -27.73 -37.47
CA VAL A 263 1.78 -28.31 -38.63
C VAL A 263 2.71 -28.44 -39.83
N ARG A 264 3.48 -27.39 -40.14
CA ARG A 264 4.39 -27.39 -41.28
C ARG A 264 5.51 -28.42 -41.12
N LYS A 265 6.15 -28.50 -39.94
CA LYS A 265 7.18 -29.51 -39.65
C LYS A 265 6.61 -30.92 -39.80
N ALA A 266 5.41 -31.18 -39.28
CA ALA A 266 4.74 -32.47 -39.44
C ALA A 266 4.48 -32.82 -40.91
N GLN A 267 4.11 -31.84 -41.75
CA GLN A 267 3.90 -32.03 -43.19
C GLN A 267 5.22 -32.27 -43.95
N ASP A 268 6.27 -31.49 -43.66
CA ASP A 268 7.59 -31.60 -44.28
C ASP A 268 8.26 -32.95 -43.89
N GLU A 269 8.11 -33.38 -42.63
CA GLU A 269 8.53 -34.70 -42.15
C GLU A 269 7.82 -35.82 -42.92
N MET A 270 6.50 -35.72 -43.14
CA MET A 270 5.71 -36.72 -43.88
C MET A 270 6.15 -36.88 -45.35
N ILE A 271 6.58 -35.80 -46.01
CA ILE A 271 7.06 -35.83 -47.41
C ILE A 271 8.46 -36.45 -47.52
N SER A 272 9.28 -36.29 -46.48
CA SER A 272 10.67 -36.75 -46.42
C SER A 272 10.87 -38.17 -45.86
N THR A 273 9.82 -38.84 -45.36
CA THR A 273 9.98 -40.04 -44.52
C THR A 273 9.90 -41.40 -45.22
N ILE A 274 10.81 -42.28 -44.80
CA ILE A 274 10.86 -43.73 -45.03
C ILE A 274 9.58 -44.38 -44.43
N PRO A 275 9.00 -45.45 -45.01
CA PRO A 275 7.70 -46.03 -44.61
C PRO A 275 7.48 -46.30 -43.12
N THR A 276 8.56 -46.53 -42.35
CA THR A 276 8.53 -46.77 -40.90
C THR A 276 8.19 -45.54 -40.06
N LEU A 277 8.39 -44.33 -40.59
CA LEU A 277 8.14 -43.07 -39.87
C LEU A 277 6.79 -42.43 -40.22
N LYS A 278 6.04 -43.02 -41.16
CA LYS A 278 4.72 -42.53 -41.58
C LYS A 278 3.69 -42.49 -40.45
N ALA A 279 3.73 -43.48 -39.54
CA ALA A 279 2.85 -43.53 -38.37
C ALA A 279 3.10 -42.36 -37.40
N TYR A 280 4.37 -41.98 -37.19
CA TYR A 280 4.73 -40.82 -36.36
C TYR A 280 4.35 -39.50 -37.03
N ALA A 281 4.51 -39.39 -38.36
CA ALA A 281 4.07 -38.22 -39.11
C ALA A 281 2.55 -38.02 -39.06
N GLU A 282 1.77 -39.10 -39.14
CA GLU A 282 0.30 -39.06 -38.98
C GLU A 282 -0.12 -38.64 -37.55
N GLN A 283 0.60 -39.11 -36.53
CA GLN A 283 0.41 -38.67 -35.14
C GLN A 283 0.74 -37.19 -34.96
N ASN A 284 1.88 -36.71 -35.49
CA ASN A 284 2.25 -35.30 -35.45
C ASN A 284 1.21 -34.41 -36.15
N ARG A 285 0.63 -34.86 -37.26
CA ARG A 285 -0.48 -34.15 -37.94
C ARG A 285 -1.72 -34.07 -37.05
N ALA A 286 -2.15 -35.18 -36.47
CA ALA A 286 -3.31 -35.20 -35.58
C ALA A 286 -3.10 -34.27 -34.37
N LEU A 287 -1.91 -34.29 -33.77
CA LEU A 287 -1.55 -33.39 -32.67
C LEU A 287 -1.58 -31.92 -33.08
N ALA A 288 -1.11 -31.60 -34.29
CA ALA A 288 -1.11 -30.24 -34.79
C ALA A 288 -2.52 -29.72 -35.13
N GLU A 289 -3.41 -30.59 -35.64
CA GLU A 289 -4.84 -30.30 -35.85
C GLU A 289 -5.57 -30.07 -34.52
N THR A 290 -5.35 -30.92 -33.52
CA THR A 290 -5.89 -30.75 -32.16
C THR A 290 -5.40 -29.46 -31.53
N SER A 291 -4.10 -29.14 -31.67
CA SER A 291 -3.52 -27.87 -31.20
C SER A 291 -4.21 -26.65 -31.84
N GLN A 292 -4.52 -26.71 -33.13
CA GLN A 292 -5.26 -25.65 -33.83
C GLN A 292 -6.70 -25.51 -33.34
N GLU A 293 -7.39 -26.62 -33.05
CA GLU A 293 -8.75 -26.61 -32.51
C GLU A 293 -8.79 -26.05 -31.08
N ILE A 294 -7.86 -26.45 -30.22
CA ILE A 294 -7.69 -25.93 -28.86
C ILE A 294 -7.43 -24.42 -28.92
N ALA A 295 -6.56 -23.94 -29.82
CA ALA A 295 -6.30 -22.51 -29.98
C ALA A 295 -7.58 -21.71 -30.35
N LYS A 296 -8.45 -22.26 -31.20
CA LYS A 296 -9.75 -21.63 -31.53
C LYS A 296 -10.71 -21.61 -30.33
N LYS A 297 -10.77 -22.69 -29.56
CA LYS A 297 -11.59 -22.77 -28.34
C LYS A 297 -11.11 -21.78 -27.27
N LEU A 298 -9.79 -21.65 -27.11
CA LEU A 298 -9.17 -20.68 -26.21
C LEU A 298 -9.53 -19.24 -26.61
N ASP A 299 -9.43 -18.91 -27.90
CA ASP A 299 -9.83 -17.61 -28.45
C ASP A 299 -11.30 -17.24 -28.14
N ALA A 300 -12.21 -18.21 -28.22
CA ALA A 300 -13.61 -18.00 -27.87
C ALA A 300 -13.78 -17.78 -26.36
N ALA A 301 -13.11 -18.59 -25.54
CA ALA A 301 -13.16 -18.48 -24.08
C ALA A 301 -12.57 -17.15 -23.56
N GLU A 302 -11.49 -16.65 -24.18
CA GLU A 302 -10.89 -15.35 -23.84
C GLU A 302 -11.84 -14.19 -24.17
N LYS A 303 -12.57 -14.25 -25.30
CA LYS A 303 -13.60 -13.25 -25.64
C LYS A 303 -14.74 -13.26 -24.62
N ASP A 304 -15.22 -14.44 -24.25
CA ASP A 304 -16.26 -14.59 -23.22
C ASP A 304 -15.80 -14.03 -21.87
N LEU A 305 -14.54 -14.29 -21.49
CA LEU A 305 -13.95 -13.78 -20.26
C LEU A 305 -13.88 -12.25 -20.27
N LYS A 306 -13.40 -11.66 -21.38
CA LYS A 306 -13.33 -10.20 -21.54
C LYS A 306 -14.71 -9.55 -21.45
N ALA A 307 -15.70 -10.09 -22.17
CA ALA A 307 -17.08 -9.60 -22.09
C ALA A 307 -17.66 -9.70 -20.66
N ALA A 308 -17.33 -10.78 -19.92
CA ALA A 308 -17.76 -10.91 -18.54
C ALA A 308 -17.05 -9.92 -17.59
N GLN A 309 -15.76 -9.66 -17.81
CA GLN A 309 -14.98 -8.67 -17.06
C GLN A 309 -15.49 -7.25 -17.30
N ASP A 310 -15.76 -6.87 -18.55
CA ASP A 310 -16.30 -5.56 -18.91
C ASP A 310 -17.64 -5.30 -18.20
N VAL A 311 -18.53 -6.29 -18.20
CA VAL A 311 -19.81 -6.21 -17.47
C VAL A 311 -19.59 -6.09 -15.97
N HIS A 312 -18.61 -6.80 -15.41
CA HIS A 312 -18.29 -6.74 -13.98
C HIS A 312 -17.74 -5.37 -13.58
N GLU A 313 -16.76 -4.83 -14.31
CA GLU A 313 -16.17 -3.53 -14.05
C GLU A 313 -17.22 -2.41 -14.17
N GLU A 314 -18.11 -2.51 -15.16
CA GLU A 314 -19.21 -1.57 -15.32
C GLU A 314 -20.20 -1.63 -14.14
N LEU A 315 -20.61 -2.83 -13.73
CA LEU A 315 -21.47 -3.02 -12.56
C LEU A 315 -20.83 -2.46 -11.28
N GLN A 316 -19.53 -2.66 -11.11
CA GLN A 316 -18.79 -2.16 -9.95
C GLN A 316 -18.70 -0.62 -9.95
N ARG A 317 -18.45 0.00 -11.11
CA ARG A 317 -18.54 1.47 -11.24
C ARG A 317 -19.93 1.99 -10.90
N GLN A 318 -20.96 1.38 -11.48
CA GLN A 318 -22.35 1.78 -11.23
C GLN A 318 -22.72 1.65 -9.74
N PHE A 319 -22.28 0.57 -9.09
CA PHE A 319 -22.48 0.36 -7.66
C PHE A 319 -21.81 1.47 -6.83
N ASN A 320 -20.52 1.73 -7.06
CA ASN A 320 -19.78 2.75 -6.31
C ASN A 320 -20.36 4.15 -6.51
N GLN A 321 -20.73 4.51 -7.74
CA GLN A 321 -21.38 5.79 -8.04
C GLN A 321 -22.74 5.93 -7.36
N THR A 322 -23.53 4.85 -7.35
CA THR A 322 -24.86 4.87 -6.72
C THR A 322 -24.75 4.99 -5.21
N ARG A 323 -23.80 4.26 -4.59
CA ARG A 323 -23.48 4.34 -3.17
C ARG A 323 -23.01 5.74 -2.76
N SER A 324 -22.10 6.34 -3.53
CA SER A 324 -21.65 7.72 -3.27
C SER A 324 -22.80 8.72 -3.36
N LYS A 325 -23.70 8.58 -4.34
CA LYS A 325 -24.89 9.44 -4.46
C LYS A 325 -25.87 9.28 -3.29
N GLU A 326 -26.06 8.05 -2.82
CA GLU A 326 -26.85 7.75 -1.63
C GLU A 326 -26.23 8.40 -0.38
N GLU A 327 -24.92 8.28 -0.20
CA GLU A 327 -24.21 8.87 0.96
C GLU A 327 -24.30 10.40 0.98
N ILE A 328 -24.36 11.06 -0.18
CA ILE A 328 -24.47 12.53 -0.30
C ILE A 328 -25.91 13.03 -0.14
N VAL A 329 -26.88 12.39 -0.82
CA VAL A 329 -28.24 12.93 -0.98
C VAL A 329 -29.29 12.15 -0.18
N GLY A 330 -28.95 10.97 0.34
CA GLY A 330 -29.86 10.04 0.98
C GLY A 330 -30.76 9.28 0.00
N LEU A 331 -31.46 8.25 0.49
CA LEU A 331 -32.43 7.46 -0.26
C LEU A 331 -33.65 8.28 -0.68
N THR A 332 -33.56 8.90 -1.87
CA THR A 332 -34.62 9.72 -2.47
C THR A 332 -35.38 8.95 -3.56
N SER A 333 -36.56 9.44 -3.95
CA SER A 333 -37.40 8.81 -4.99
C SER A 333 -36.68 8.63 -6.34
N SER A 334 -35.79 9.57 -6.69
CA SER A 334 -34.95 9.52 -7.88
C SER A 334 -33.90 8.41 -7.82
N ILE A 335 -33.25 8.19 -6.66
CA ILE A 335 -32.35 7.05 -6.44
C ILE A 335 -33.14 5.74 -6.50
N GLY A 336 -34.33 5.68 -5.90
CA GLY A 336 -35.21 4.51 -5.99
C GLY A 336 -35.60 4.15 -7.43
N ALA A 337 -35.88 5.15 -8.27
CA ALA A 337 -36.14 4.93 -9.70
C ALA A 337 -34.90 4.44 -10.46
N MET A 338 -33.71 4.98 -10.15
CA MET A 338 -32.44 4.55 -10.71
C MET A 338 -32.12 3.08 -10.37
N LEU A 339 -32.30 2.69 -9.10
CA LEU A 339 -32.08 1.31 -8.64
C LEU A 339 -33.01 0.31 -9.34
N ARG A 340 -34.29 0.68 -9.55
CA ARG A 340 -35.23 -0.16 -10.32
C ARG A 340 -34.79 -0.33 -11.78
N LYS A 341 -34.31 0.74 -12.42
CA LYS A 341 -33.76 0.68 -13.78
C LYS A 341 -32.51 -0.22 -13.84
N GLN A 342 -31.58 -0.05 -12.89
CA GLN A 342 -30.38 -0.90 -12.80
C GLN A 342 -30.76 -2.37 -12.60
N ARG A 343 -31.77 -2.69 -11.76
CA ARG A 343 -32.26 -4.05 -11.56
C ARG A 343 -32.72 -4.71 -12.87
N THR A 344 -33.35 -3.96 -13.77
CA THR A 344 -33.81 -4.49 -15.06
C THR A 344 -32.68 -4.74 -16.06
N THR A 345 -31.53 -4.10 -15.88
CA THR A 345 -30.35 -4.25 -16.74
C THR A 345 -29.32 -5.24 -16.19
N LEU A 346 -29.55 -5.81 -15.00
CA LEU A 346 -28.64 -6.81 -14.41
C LEU A 346 -28.63 -8.09 -15.27
N PRO A 347 -27.44 -8.66 -15.52
CA PRO A 347 -27.34 -9.98 -16.14
C PRO A 347 -28.03 -11.06 -15.30
N ASP A 348 -28.59 -12.08 -15.95
CA ASP A 348 -29.19 -13.22 -15.27
C ASP A 348 -28.12 -14.06 -14.53
N GLU A 349 -28.20 -14.06 -13.20
CA GLU A 349 -27.31 -14.82 -12.33
C GLU A 349 -27.47 -16.33 -12.51
N ALA A 350 -28.68 -16.82 -12.78
CA ALA A 350 -28.94 -18.25 -12.99
C ALA A 350 -28.26 -18.74 -14.27
N GLU A 351 -28.30 -17.93 -15.32
CA GLU A 351 -27.63 -18.23 -16.58
C GLU A 351 -26.12 -18.22 -16.46
N ARG A 352 -25.53 -17.23 -15.76
CA ARG A 352 -24.09 -17.25 -15.46
C ARG A 352 -23.69 -18.48 -14.65
N ARG A 353 -24.48 -18.87 -13.66
CA ARG A 353 -24.23 -20.08 -12.86
C ARG A 353 -24.30 -21.35 -13.71
N ARG A 354 -25.21 -21.43 -14.67
CA ARG A 354 -25.28 -22.55 -15.64
C ARG A 354 -24.03 -22.61 -16.52
N GLN A 355 -23.61 -21.47 -17.07
CA GLN A 355 -22.41 -21.40 -17.93
C GLN A 355 -21.14 -21.79 -17.18
N VAL A 356 -20.98 -21.37 -15.92
CA VAL A 356 -19.85 -21.79 -15.07
C VAL A 356 -19.85 -23.32 -14.88
N ARG A 357 -21.01 -23.92 -14.55
CA ARG A 357 -21.11 -25.38 -14.41
C ARG A 357 -20.82 -26.12 -15.71
N ALA A 358 -21.26 -25.60 -16.85
CA ALA A 358 -21.03 -26.20 -18.16
C ALA A 358 -19.56 -26.16 -18.59
N ARG A 359 -18.79 -25.16 -18.14
CA ARG A 359 -17.34 -25.04 -18.43
C ARG A 359 -16.50 -26.02 -17.61
N GLN A 360 -16.94 -26.39 -16.40
CA GLN A 360 -16.18 -27.28 -15.50
C GLN A 360 -15.75 -28.62 -16.15
N PRO A 361 -16.65 -29.41 -16.79
CA PRO A 361 -16.25 -30.66 -17.43
C PRO A 361 -15.35 -30.43 -18.66
N VAL A 362 -15.54 -29.33 -19.39
CA VAL A 362 -14.69 -28.95 -20.54
C VAL A 362 -13.28 -28.64 -20.08
N ILE A 363 -13.11 -27.90 -18.98
CA ILE A 363 -11.80 -27.60 -18.39
C ILE A 363 -11.09 -28.89 -17.98
N SER A 364 -11.77 -29.79 -17.27
CA SER A 364 -11.20 -31.08 -16.86
C SER A 364 -10.78 -31.94 -18.05
N HIS A 365 -11.59 -31.96 -19.12
CA HIS A 365 -11.27 -32.72 -20.33
C HIS A 365 -10.06 -32.13 -21.07
N VAL A 366 -10.02 -30.81 -21.28
CA VAL A 366 -8.88 -30.13 -21.94
C VAL A 366 -7.60 -30.25 -21.11
N GLN A 367 -7.68 -30.19 -19.77
CA GLN A 367 -6.53 -30.43 -18.89
C GLN A 367 -5.97 -31.85 -19.06
N PHE A 368 -6.85 -32.85 -19.15
CA PHE A 368 -6.45 -34.23 -19.41
C PHE A 368 -5.78 -34.37 -20.79
N GLU A 369 -6.38 -33.82 -21.86
CA GLU A 369 -5.81 -33.83 -23.21
C GLU A 369 -4.44 -33.12 -23.27
N TYR A 370 -4.28 -32.02 -22.52
CA TYR A 370 -3.01 -31.32 -22.43
C TYR A 370 -1.91 -32.14 -21.72
N MET A 371 -2.25 -32.86 -20.65
CA MET A 371 -1.31 -33.75 -19.96
C MET A 371 -0.87 -34.91 -20.87
N ASP A 372 -1.81 -35.55 -21.57
CA ASP A 372 -1.52 -36.60 -22.55
C ASP A 372 -0.63 -36.06 -23.69
N TYR A 373 -0.90 -34.84 -24.17
CA TYR A 373 -0.09 -34.19 -25.20
C TYR A 373 1.33 -33.90 -24.72
N ASP A 374 1.50 -33.35 -23.52
CA ASP A 374 2.82 -33.00 -22.99
C ASP A 374 3.66 -34.27 -22.73
N GLU A 375 3.01 -35.36 -22.29
CA GLU A 375 3.65 -36.67 -22.15
C GLU A 375 4.09 -37.26 -23.51
N GLN A 376 3.24 -37.17 -24.53
CA GLN A 376 3.59 -37.60 -25.90
C GLN A 376 4.71 -36.76 -26.51
N ARG A 377 4.70 -35.45 -26.28
CA ARG A 377 5.75 -34.53 -26.74
C ARG A 377 7.09 -34.83 -26.08
N GLN A 378 7.11 -35.13 -24.78
CA GLN A 378 8.32 -35.53 -24.06
C GLN A 378 8.88 -36.88 -24.54
N ARG A 379 8.01 -37.81 -24.94
CA ARG A 379 8.42 -39.11 -25.50
C ARG A 379 9.01 -39.02 -26.91
N LEU A 380 8.61 -38.02 -27.69
CA LEU A 380 9.13 -37.78 -29.06
C LEU A 380 10.33 -36.83 -29.10
N GLY A 381 10.56 -36.06 -28.03
CA GLY A 381 11.66 -35.10 -27.90
C GLY A 381 12.93 -35.65 -27.23
N ASN A 382 12.90 -36.89 -26.74
CA ASN A 382 14.07 -37.70 -26.37
C ASN A 382 14.32 -38.73 -27.47
#